data_AF-A0AA47LTA1-F1
#
_entry.id   AF-A0AA47LTA1-F1
#
_cell.length_a   1.000
_cell.length_b   1.000
_cell.length_c   1.000
_cell.angle_alpha   90.00
_cell.angle_beta   90.00
_cell.angle_gamma   90.00
#
_symmetry.space_group_name_H-M   'P 1'
#
loop_
_entity.id
_entity.type
_entity.pdbx_description
1 polymer ?
#
loop_
_entity_poly.entity_id
_entity_poly.type
_entity_poly.pdbx_seq_one_letter_code
_entity_poly.pdbx_strand_id
1 'polypeptide(L)'
;MEFEDILLLAILVVAAYIWIITQIKKKKKGRFYAEKNAELQEKRLREMQKPLPKHMQRALSQFKAEYQENPGTFESMHEFSPLACFGYKVGKTNGLPERLRREIIYFTWYAEIPSIVPLQYALEWGEPGTSKRFSKIQSHLSMLANQRRSRRGYEVAVSHWDSDVNWFRENHSDLAYEYSQFGFKS
;
A
#
# COMPACT_ATOMS: atom_id res chain seq x y z
N MET A 1 57.89 32.07 1.97
CA MET A 1 56.52 31.65 1.63
C MET A 1 55.80 32.93 1.27
N GLU A 2 55.44 33.09 0.01
CA GLU A 2 54.80 34.30 -0.48
C GLU A 2 53.35 34.37 0.00
N PHE A 3 52.77 35.56 0.05
CA PHE A 3 51.36 35.75 0.45
C PHE A 3 50.40 34.87 -0.37
N GLU A 4 50.71 34.67 -1.65
CA GLU A 4 49.99 33.78 -2.58
C GLU A 4 50.01 32.31 -2.12
N ASP A 5 51.13 31.82 -1.57
CA ASP A 5 51.24 30.44 -1.08
C ASP A 5 50.35 30.22 0.15
N ILE A 6 50.30 31.21 1.05
CA ILE A 6 49.45 31.18 2.25
C ILE A 6 47.98 31.22 1.86
N LEU A 7 47.62 32.07 0.88
CA LEU A 7 46.26 32.17 0.35
C LEU A 7 45.82 30.85 -0.30
N LEU A 8 46.68 30.24 -1.12
CA LEU A 8 46.40 28.97 -1.78
C LEU A 8 46.23 27.84 -0.75
N LEU A 9 47.09 27.78 0.27
CA LEU A 9 46.98 26.78 1.34
C LEU A 9 45.70 26.97 2.16
N ALA A 10 45.29 28.21 2.46
CA ALA A 10 44.04 28.51 3.15
C ALA A 10 42.82 28.05 2.34
N ILE A 11 42.80 28.29 1.03
CA ILE A 11 41.72 27.83 0.13
C ILE A 11 41.64 26.31 0.12
N LEU A 12 42.78 25.61 0.02
CA LEU A 12 42.81 24.15 0.03
C LEU A 12 42.30 23.56 1.35
N VAL A 13 42.63 24.17 2.50
CA VAL A 13 42.13 23.76 3.82
C VAL A 13 40.61 23.95 3.92
N VAL A 14 40.07 25.09 3.46
CA VAL A 14 38.63 25.34 3.45
C VAL A 14 37.90 24.36 2.53
N ALA A 15 38.43 24.11 1.34
CA ALA A 15 37.87 23.14 0.39
C ALA A 15 37.87 21.71 0.98
N ALA A 16 38.97 21.30 1.60
CA ALA A 16 39.08 20.01 2.28
C ALA A 16 38.09 19.89 3.46
N TYR A 17 37.93 20.94 4.26
CA TYR A 17 36.96 20.98 5.36
C TYR A 17 35.52 20.83 4.85
N ILE A 18 35.14 21.60 3.81
CA ILE A 18 33.81 21.48 3.18
C ILE A 18 33.61 20.05 2.66
N TRP A 19 34.59 19.49 1.96
CA TRP A 19 34.53 18.13 1.45
C TRP A 19 34.33 17.11 2.57
N ILE A 20 35.10 17.16 3.67
CA ILE A 20 34.95 16.27 4.82
C ILE A 20 33.54 16.36 5.41
N ILE A 21 33.03 17.57 5.65
CA ILE A 21 31.68 17.79 6.19
C ILE A 21 30.61 17.21 5.25
N THR A 22 30.76 17.38 3.93
CA THR A 22 29.81 16.80 2.96
C THR A 22 29.83 15.27 2.99
N GLN A 23 31.01 14.64 3.10
CA GLN A 23 31.12 13.18 3.23
C GLN A 23 30.48 12.66 4.51
N ILE A 24 30.68 13.35 5.64
CA ILE A 24 30.05 13.00 6.92
C ILE A 24 28.53 13.08 6.80
N LYS A 25 28.00 14.18 6.24
CA LYS A 25 26.55 14.36 6.00
C LYS A 25 26.00 13.26 5.09
N LYS A 26 26.69 12.94 3.99
CA LYS A 26 26.31 11.86 3.06
C LYS A 26 26.28 10.50 3.76
N LYS A 27 27.29 10.17 4.56
CA LYS A 27 27.36 8.92 5.34
C LYS A 27 26.25 8.84 6.39
N LYS A 28 25.98 9.91 7.11
CA LYS A 28 24.87 9.99 8.08
C LYS A 28 23.51 9.77 7.38
N LYS A 29 23.27 10.44 6.25
CA LYS A 29 22.04 10.27 5.46
C LYS A 29 21.91 8.84 4.93
N GLY A 30 22.99 8.24 4.45
CA GLY A 30 22.99 6.85 3.98
C GLY A 30 22.69 5.85 5.09
N ARG A 31 23.26 6.04 6.29
CA ARG A 31 22.96 5.22 7.47
C ARG A 31 21.50 5.33 7.88
N PHE A 32 20.98 6.55 7.97
CA PHE A 32 19.57 6.80 8.29
C PHE A 32 18.63 6.13 7.28
N TYR A 33 18.93 6.24 5.98
CA TYR A 33 18.16 5.57 4.94
C TYR A 33 18.19 4.04 5.11
N ALA A 34 19.37 3.45 5.35
CA ALA A 34 19.51 2.01 5.52
C ALA A 34 18.78 1.49 6.76
N GLU A 35 18.83 2.22 7.87
CA GLU A 35 18.09 1.90 9.09
C GLU A 35 16.58 1.93 8.87
N LYS A 36 16.06 2.98 8.23
CA LYS A 36 14.64 3.08 7.86
C LYS A 36 14.22 1.99 6.88
N ASN A 37 15.05 1.69 5.89
CA ASN A 37 14.78 0.60 4.96
C ASN A 37 14.67 -0.76 5.70
N ALA A 38 15.58 -1.04 6.61
CA ALA A 38 15.59 -2.28 7.40
C ALA A 38 14.36 -2.40 8.30
N GLU A 39 13.99 -1.33 9.01
CA GLU A 39 12.78 -1.25 9.84
C GLU A 39 11.51 -1.55 9.02
N LEU A 40 11.38 -0.90 7.86
CA LEU A 40 10.24 -1.08 6.96
C LEU A 40 10.20 -2.49 6.34
N GLN A 41 11.35 -3.05 6.00
CA GLN A 41 11.47 -4.43 5.52
C GLN A 41 11.04 -5.43 6.59
N GLU A 42 11.48 -5.26 7.84
CA GLU A 42 11.07 -6.14 8.94
C GLU A 42 9.55 -6.05 9.16
N LYS A 43 8.99 -4.84 9.21
CA LYS A 43 7.54 -4.64 9.33
C LYS A 43 6.80 -5.32 8.18
N ARG A 44 7.23 -5.11 6.93
CA ARG A 44 6.61 -5.72 5.75
C ARG A 44 6.63 -7.25 5.85
N LEU A 45 7.78 -7.84 6.18
CA LEU A 45 7.93 -9.29 6.33
C LEU A 45 7.01 -9.82 7.44
N ARG A 46 6.96 -9.14 8.59
CA ARG A 46 6.09 -9.51 9.72
C ARG A 46 4.61 -9.51 9.32
N GLU A 47 4.17 -8.50 8.59
CA GLU A 47 2.78 -8.41 8.12
C GLU A 47 2.46 -9.47 7.06
N MET A 48 3.36 -9.69 6.09
CA MET A 48 3.20 -10.72 5.05
C MET A 48 3.17 -12.14 5.63
N GLN A 49 3.85 -12.39 6.76
CA GLN A 49 3.86 -13.69 7.43
C GLN A 49 2.59 -13.96 8.24
N LYS A 50 1.70 -12.98 8.44
CA LYS A 50 0.46 -13.22 9.16
C LYS A 50 -0.40 -14.22 8.39
N PRO A 51 -0.95 -15.24 9.07
CA PRO A 51 -1.79 -16.21 8.39
C PRO A 51 -3.08 -15.55 7.90
N LEU A 52 -3.60 -16.03 6.77
CA LEU A 52 -4.91 -15.63 6.26
C LEU A 52 -5.99 -15.88 7.33
N PRO A 53 -6.71 -14.85 7.82
CA PRO A 53 -7.74 -15.05 8.82
C PRO A 53 -8.84 -16.01 8.36
N LYS A 54 -9.35 -16.85 9.27
CA LYS A 54 -10.33 -17.92 8.93
C LYS A 54 -11.54 -17.44 8.13
N HIS A 55 -12.06 -16.25 8.44
CA HIS A 55 -13.19 -15.68 7.71
C HIS A 55 -12.83 -15.30 6.27
N MET A 56 -11.64 -14.76 6.05
CA MET A 56 -11.12 -14.45 4.70
C MET A 56 -10.75 -15.72 3.94
N GLN A 57 -10.27 -16.77 4.62
CA GLN A 57 -10.02 -18.07 4.00
C GLN A 57 -11.32 -18.67 3.45
N ARG A 58 -12.40 -18.65 4.24
CA ARG A 58 -13.72 -19.10 3.80
C ARG A 58 -14.23 -18.27 2.63
N ALA A 59 -14.10 -16.95 2.70
CA ALA A 59 -14.48 -16.05 1.62
C ALA A 59 -13.71 -16.36 0.33
N LEU A 60 -12.40 -16.58 0.42
CA LEU A 60 -11.58 -16.93 -0.74
C LEU A 60 -11.95 -18.28 -1.34
N SER A 61 -12.23 -19.29 -0.51
CA SER A 61 -12.71 -20.60 -0.98
C SER A 61 -14.05 -20.48 -1.71
N GLN A 62 -14.99 -19.73 -1.15
CA GLN A 62 -16.29 -19.48 -1.76
C GLN A 62 -16.14 -18.71 -3.09
N PHE A 63 -15.35 -17.65 -3.10
CA PHE A 63 -15.08 -16.85 -4.29
C PHE A 63 -14.48 -17.69 -5.42
N LYS A 64 -13.55 -18.60 -5.10
CA LYS A 64 -12.95 -19.52 -6.08
C LYS A 64 -13.99 -20.48 -6.65
N ALA A 65 -14.86 -21.05 -5.82
CA ALA A 65 -15.91 -21.94 -6.28
C ALA A 65 -16.88 -21.22 -7.23
N GLU A 66 -17.35 -20.03 -6.84
CA GLU A 66 -18.24 -19.20 -7.66
C GLU A 66 -17.59 -18.83 -9.01
N TYR A 67 -16.30 -18.47 -9.00
CA TYR A 67 -15.56 -18.13 -10.22
C TYR A 67 -15.38 -19.33 -11.16
N GLN A 68 -15.12 -20.52 -10.60
CA GLN A 68 -14.95 -21.75 -11.39
C GLN A 68 -16.26 -22.19 -12.05
N GLU A 69 -17.38 -22.02 -11.37
CA GLU A 69 -18.70 -22.38 -11.90
C GLU A 69 -19.19 -21.40 -12.96
N ASN A 70 -18.86 -20.10 -12.83
CA ASN A 70 -19.45 -19.07 -13.70
C ASN A 70 -18.52 -17.87 -13.99
N PRO A 71 -17.45 -18.07 -14.79
CA PRO A 71 -16.42 -17.04 -14.98
C PRO A 71 -16.94 -15.75 -15.63
N GLY A 72 -17.92 -15.84 -16.54
CA GLY A 72 -18.51 -14.67 -17.23
C GLY A 72 -19.28 -13.72 -16.31
N THR A 73 -19.71 -14.19 -15.14
CA THR A 73 -20.37 -13.33 -14.14
C THR A 73 -19.39 -12.28 -13.61
N PHE A 74 -18.12 -12.65 -13.41
CA PHE A 74 -17.12 -11.75 -12.83
C PHE A 74 -16.61 -10.68 -13.79
N GLU A 75 -16.61 -10.96 -15.10
CA GLU A 75 -16.30 -9.95 -16.15
C GLU A 75 -17.37 -8.86 -16.20
N SER A 76 -18.65 -9.22 -15.99
CA SER A 76 -19.76 -8.27 -16.04
C SER A 76 -19.93 -7.43 -14.77
N MET A 77 -19.50 -7.94 -13.61
CA MET A 77 -19.83 -7.31 -12.32
C MET A 77 -18.97 -6.10 -11.96
N HIS A 78 -17.85 -5.82 -12.64
CA HIS A 78 -16.90 -4.75 -12.30
C HIS A 78 -16.45 -4.71 -10.82
N GLU A 79 -16.73 -5.77 -10.06
CA GLU A 79 -16.51 -5.89 -8.62
C GLU A 79 -15.40 -6.91 -8.30
N PHE A 80 -14.83 -7.55 -9.33
CA PHE A 80 -13.68 -8.44 -9.18
C PHE A 80 -12.45 -7.67 -8.71
N SER A 81 -11.97 -7.97 -7.51
CA SER A 81 -10.77 -7.36 -6.91
C SER A 81 -10.17 -8.28 -5.85
N PRO A 82 -8.88 -8.11 -5.50
CA PRO A 82 -8.28 -8.78 -4.35
C PRO A 82 -9.07 -8.57 -3.05
N LEU A 83 -9.69 -7.39 -2.85
CA LEU A 83 -10.55 -7.13 -1.70
C LEU A 83 -11.79 -8.04 -1.69
N ALA A 84 -12.45 -8.19 -2.84
CA ALA A 84 -13.59 -9.09 -2.99
C ALA A 84 -13.21 -10.55 -2.78
N CYS A 85 -12.02 -10.98 -3.24
CA CYS A 85 -11.50 -12.33 -2.98
C CYS A 85 -11.37 -12.64 -1.48
N PHE A 86 -11.02 -11.65 -0.66
CA PHE A 86 -10.94 -11.79 0.79
C PHE A 86 -12.28 -11.50 1.51
N GLY A 87 -13.35 -11.29 0.75
CA GLY A 87 -14.72 -11.17 1.26
C GLY A 87 -15.16 -9.75 1.60
N TYR A 88 -14.41 -8.71 1.19
CA TYR A 88 -14.81 -7.33 1.43
C TYR A 88 -16.18 -7.05 0.81
N LYS A 89 -17.13 -6.59 1.64
CA LYS A 89 -18.50 -6.28 1.21
C LYS A 89 -19.09 -5.14 2.04
N VAL A 90 -19.80 -4.23 1.38
CA VAL A 90 -20.47 -3.05 1.96
C VAL A 90 -21.99 -3.13 1.83
N GLY A 91 -22.71 -2.14 2.36
CA GLY A 91 -24.17 -2.01 2.24
C GLY A 91 -24.95 -2.55 3.43
N LYS A 92 -26.28 -2.41 3.36
CA LYS A 92 -27.19 -2.68 4.48
C LYS A 92 -27.54 -4.16 4.66
N THR A 93 -27.81 -4.88 3.57
CA THR A 93 -28.38 -6.24 3.63
C THR A 93 -27.33 -7.31 3.91
N ASN A 94 -26.21 -7.28 3.21
CA ASN A 94 -25.13 -8.28 3.29
C ASN A 94 -23.75 -7.63 3.51
N GLY A 95 -23.70 -6.38 3.95
CA GLY A 95 -22.44 -5.69 4.21
C GLY A 95 -21.77 -6.20 5.48
N LEU A 96 -20.44 -6.25 5.48
CA LEU A 96 -19.69 -6.62 6.66
C LEU A 96 -19.67 -5.47 7.68
N PRO A 97 -19.61 -5.78 8.99
CA PRO A 97 -19.29 -4.81 10.03
C PRO A 97 -17.98 -4.07 9.73
N GLU A 98 -17.91 -2.81 10.14
CA GLU A 98 -16.76 -1.93 9.88
C GLU A 98 -15.42 -2.55 10.28
N ARG A 99 -15.36 -3.17 11.46
CA ARG A 99 -14.14 -3.84 11.95
C ARG A 99 -13.61 -4.86 10.94
N LEU A 100 -14.49 -5.70 10.37
CA LEU A 100 -14.10 -6.74 9.42
C LEU A 100 -13.71 -6.14 8.06
N ARG A 101 -14.41 -5.09 7.60
CA ARG A 101 -14.06 -4.40 6.36
C ARG A 101 -12.65 -3.82 6.42
N ARG A 102 -12.34 -3.11 7.51
CA ARG A 102 -11.02 -2.51 7.76
C ARG A 102 -9.93 -3.55 7.98
N GLU A 103 -10.23 -4.67 8.63
CA GLU A 103 -9.35 -5.82 8.75
C GLU A 103 -8.97 -6.40 7.38
N ILE A 104 -9.95 -6.58 6.48
CA ILE A 104 -9.72 -7.07 5.10
C ILE A 104 -8.89 -6.06 4.30
N ILE A 105 -9.20 -4.77 4.38
CA ILE A 105 -8.45 -3.70 3.69
C ILE A 105 -6.98 -3.73 4.10
N TYR A 106 -6.71 -3.74 5.41
CA TYR A 106 -5.34 -3.75 5.92
C TYR A 106 -4.61 -5.04 5.55
N PHE A 107 -5.27 -6.20 5.68
CA PHE A 107 -4.69 -7.48 5.27
C PHE A 107 -4.33 -7.49 3.78
N THR A 108 -5.22 -6.99 2.92
CA THR A 108 -5.02 -6.94 1.45
C THR A 108 -3.85 -6.06 1.04
N TRP A 109 -3.44 -5.10 1.89
CA TRP A 109 -2.24 -4.32 1.63
C TRP A 109 -0.97 -5.18 1.69
N TYR A 110 -0.93 -6.19 2.55
CA TYR A 110 0.24 -7.05 2.77
C TYR A 110 0.07 -8.48 2.25
N ALA A 111 -1.09 -8.83 1.73
CA ALA A 111 -1.35 -10.15 1.19
C ALA A 111 -0.81 -10.29 -0.23
N GLU A 112 -0.28 -11.48 -0.52
CA GLU A 112 -0.14 -11.95 -1.90
C GLU A 112 -1.51 -12.03 -2.56
N ILE A 113 -1.61 -11.56 -3.81
CA ILE A 113 -2.86 -11.68 -4.55
C ILE A 113 -3.10 -13.16 -4.87
N PRO A 114 -4.30 -13.70 -4.59
CA PRO A 114 -4.64 -15.05 -4.99
C PRO A 114 -4.55 -15.24 -6.51
N SER A 115 -3.99 -16.37 -6.95
CA SER A 115 -3.79 -16.70 -8.38
C SER A 115 -5.05 -16.79 -9.23
N ILE A 116 -6.24 -16.77 -8.61
CA ILE A 116 -7.53 -16.66 -9.31
C ILE A 116 -7.70 -15.28 -9.97
N VAL A 117 -7.00 -14.26 -9.46
CA VAL A 117 -6.96 -12.93 -10.06
C VAL A 117 -6.04 -12.96 -11.27
N PRO A 118 -6.50 -12.54 -12.47
CA PRO A 118 -5.65 -12.51 -13.64
C PRO A 118 -4.36 -11.73 -13.40
N LEU A 119 -3.22 -12.31 -13.79
CA LEU A 119 -1.89 -11.78 -13.47
C LEU A 119 -1.73 -10.30 -13.87
N GLN A 120 -2.19 -9.94 -15.07
CA GLN A 120 -2.11 -8.55 -15.56
C GLN A 120 -2.86 -7.58 -14.65
N TYR A 121 -4.08 -7.95 -14.22
CA TYR A 121 -4.85 -7.15 -13.28
C TYR A 121 -4.20 -7.12 -11.90
N ALA A 122 -3.63 -8.24 -11.43
CA ALA A 122 -2.92 -8.31 -10.15
C ALA A 122 -1.70 -7.36 -10.11
N LEU A 123 -0.95 -7.25 -11.21
CA LEU A 123 0.22 -6.36 -11.33
C LEU A 123 -0.14 -4.87 -11.18
N GLU A 124 -1.36 -4.46 -11.55
CA GLU A 124 -1.83 -3.09 -11.33
C GLU A 124 -1.95 -2.73 -9.86
N TRP A 125 -2.15 -3.71 -8.99
CA TRP A 125 -2.21 -3.51 -7.54
C TRP A 125 -0.82 -3.44 -6.90
N GLY A 126 0.25 -3.84 -7.60
CA GLY A 126 1.63 -3.75 -7.10
C GLY A 126 1.95 -4.72 -5.96
N GLU A 127 3.22 -4.90 -5.62
CA GLU A 127 3.64 -5.91 -4.63
C GLU A 127 3.04 -5.67 -3.23
N PRO A 128 2.98 -6.70 -2.37
CA PRO A 128 2.54 -6.56 -0.98
C PRO A 128 3.35 -5.51 -0.22
N GLY A 129 2.70 -4.73 0.65
CA GLY A 129 3.35 -3.74 1.51
C GLY A 129 4.01 -2.57 0.77
N THR A 130 3.51 -2.21 -0.42
CA THR A 130 4.04 -1.09 -1.22
C THR A 130 3.10 0.12 -1.22
N SER A 131 3.63 1.31 -1.53
CA SER A 131 2.81 2.52 -1.73
C SER A 131 1.85 2.38 -2.91
N LYS A 132 2.22 1.65 -3.98
CA LYS A 132 1.31 1.36 -5.10
C LYS A 132 0.11 0.53 -4.66
N ARG A 133 0.32 -0.49 -3.83
CA ARG A 133 -0.78 -1.29 -3.27
C ARG A 133 -1.73 -0.46 -2.42
N PHE A 134 -1.18 0.40 -1.57
CA PHE A 134 -1.95 1.36 -0.79
C PHE A 134 -2.83 2.24 -1.67
N SER A 135 -2.23 2.89 -2.67
CA SER A 135 -2.94 3.78 -3.60
C SER A 135 -3.98 3.05 -4.46
N LYS A 136 -3.71 1.80 -4.89
CA LYS A 136 -4.67 1.01 -5.68
C LYS A 136 -5.90 0.64 -4.84
N ILE A 137 -5.72 0.25 -3.57
CA ILE A 137 -6.85 -0.01 -2.65
C ILE A 137 -7.72 1.25 -2.52
N GLN A 138 -7.12 2.41 -2.22
CA GLN A 138 -7.87 3.66 -2.05
C GLN A 138 -8.63 4.07 -3.32
N SER A 139 -7.95 4.04 -4.47
CA SER A 139 -8.55 4.40 -5.75
C SER A 139 -9.66 3.44 -6.16
N HIS A 140 -9.50 2.13 -5.90
CA HIS A 140 -10.53 1.14 -6.17
C HIS A 140 -11.80 1.39 -5.33
N LEU A 141 -11.66 1.58 -4.01
CA LEU A 141 -12.80 1.88 -3.14
C LEU A 141 -13.49 3.20 -3.50
N SER A 142 -12.71 4.24 -3.81
CA SER A 142 -13.25 5.54 -4.25
C SER A 142 -14.00 5.43 -5.57
N MET A 143 -13.48 4.63 -6.52
CA MET A 143 -14.12 4.36 -7.80
C MET A 143 -15.45 3.61 -7.61
N LEU A 144 -15.50 2.61 -6.73
CA LEU A 144 -16.75 1.91 -6.40
C LEU A 144 -17.81 2.86 -5.82
N ALA A 145 -17.42 3.74 -4.89
CA ALA A 145 -18.28 4.76 -4.32
C ALA A 145 -18.82 5.72 -5.38
N ASN A 146 -17.93 6.27 -6.22
CA ASN A 146 -18.30 7.24 -7.24
C ASN A 146 -19.26 6.67 -8.30
N GLN A 147 -19.05 5.42 -8.74
CA GLN A 147 -19.93 4.75 -9.69
C GLN A 147 -21.36 4.55 -9.17
N ARG A 148 -21.54 4.50 -7.84
CA ARG A 148 -22.81 4.16 -7.19
C ARG A 148 -23.44 5.33 -6.45
N ARG A 149 -22.74 6.47 -6.33
CA ARG A 149 -23.19 7.67 -5.61
C ARG A 149 -24.53 8.22 -6.11
N SER A 150 -24.82 8.11 -7.41
CA SER A 150 -26.10 8.55 -8.00
C SER A 150 -27.19 7.48 -8.01
N ARG A 151 -26.91 6.24 -7.59
CA ARG A 151 -27.85 5.12 -7.66
C ARG A 151 -28.65 5.02 -6.37
N ARG A 152 -29.98 5.11 -6.48
CA ARG A 152 -30.90 4.93 -5.33
C ARG A 152 -30.68 3.58 -4.65
N GLY A 153 -30.61 3.58 -3.33
CA GLY A 153 -30.43 2.36 -2.51
C GLY A 153 -28.97 2.00 -2.23
N TYR A 154 -28.00 2.76 -2.77
CA TYR A 154 -26.58 2.56 -2.51
C TYR A 154 -26.01 3.51 -1.45
N GLU A 155 -26.83 4.33 -0.79
CA GLU A 155 -26.39 5.39 0.12
C GLU A 155 -25.53 4.83 1.26
N VAL A 156 -25.94 3.69 1.83
CA VAL A 156 -25.17 3.00 2.89
C VAL A 156 -23.86 2.42 2.36
N ALA A 157 -23.87 1.82 1.16
CA ALA A 157 -22.67 1.26 0.55
C ALA A 157 -21.64 2.35 0.24
N VAL A 158 -22.09 3.47 -0.32
CA VAL A 158 -21.28 4.67 -0.58
C VAL A 158 -20.69 5.22 0.71
N SER A 159 -21.49 5.36 1.76
CA SER A 159 -21.00 5.80 3.07
C SER A 159 -19.94 4.86 3.65
N HIS A 160 -20.11 3.53 3.51
CA HIS A 160 -19.10 2.57 3.95
C HIS A 160 -17.80 2.70 3.15
N TRP A 161 -17.84 2.78 1.81
CA TRP A 161 -16.65 2.98 0.99
C TRP A 161 -15.92 4.28 1.32
N ASP A 162 -16.64 5.40 1.45
CA ASP A 162 -16.06 6.70 1.78
C ASP A 162 -15.40 6.65 3.18
N SER A 163 -16.08 6.06 4.18
CA SER A 163 -15.54 5.88 5.53
C SER A 163 -14.28 5.01 5.54
N ASP A 164 -14.29 3.90 4.78
CA ASP A 164 -13.17 2.97 4.74
C ASP A 164 -11.94 3.56 4.02
N VAL A 165 -12.16 4.36 2.96
CA VAL A 165 -11.08 5.12 2.28
C VAL A 165 -10.46 6.15 3.22
N ASN A 166 -11.29 6.92 3.93
CA ASN A 166 -10.81 7.95 4.86
C ASN A 166 -10.04 7.31 6.00
N TRP A 167 -10.60 6.26 6.62
CA TRP A 167 -9.90 5.50 7.65
C TRP A 167 -8.56 4.98 7.17
N PHE A 168 -8.51 4.35 5.99
CA PHE A 168 -7.27 3.79 5.47
C PHE A 168 -6.24 4.88 5.16
N ARG A 169 -6.68 6.05 4.70
CA ARG A 169 -5.82 7.22 4.49
C ARG A 169 -5.24 7.74 5.80
N GLU A 170 -6.12 8.09 6.74
CA GLU A 170 -5.76 8.76 8.00
C GLU A 170 -4.84 7.90 8.88
N ASN A 171 -5.00 6.59 8.84
CA ASN A 171 -4.24 5.68 9.71
C ASN A 171 -2.93 5.20 9.09
N HIS A 172 -2.73 5.35 7.78
CA HIS A 172 -1.65 4.66 7.08
C HIS A 172 -0.95 5.46 5.96
N SER A 173 -1.35 6.71 5.68
CA SER A 173 -0.69 7.56 4.67
C SER A 173 0.80 7.76 4.96
N ASP A 174 1.16 7.97 6.22
CA ASP A 174 2.55 8.24 6.62
C ASP A 174 3.42 7.00 6.39
N LEU A 175 2.91 5.83 6.75
CA LEU A 175 3.60 4.56 6.50
C LEU A 175 3.74 4.27 4.99
N ALA A 176 2.69 4.53 4.21
CA ALA A 176 2.76 4.39 2.76
C ALA A 176 3.79 5.37 2.15
N TYR A 177 3.86 6.59 2.66
CA TYR A 177 4.86 7.57 2.28
C TYR A 177 6.27 7.08 2.65
N GLU A 178 6.48 6.59 3.86
CA GLU A 178 7.78 6.02 4.28
C GLU A 178 8.22 4.86 3.38
N TYR A 179 7.31 3.93 3.03
CA TYR A 179 7.61 2.88 2.07
C TYR A 179 8.05 3.44 0.71
N SER A 180 7.40 4.50 0.22
CA SER A 180 7.79 5.16 -1.03
C SER A 180 9.16 5.85 -0.95
N GLN A 181 9.51 6.39 0.21
CA GLN A 181 10.75 7.16 0.36
C GLN A 181 11.96 6.27 0.62
N PHE A 182 11.81 5.26 1.48
CA PHE A 182 12.93 4.52 2.06
C PHE A 182 12.99 3.05 1.65
N GLY A 183 11.98 2.51 0.98
CA GLY A 183 11.94 1.08 0.65
C GLY A 183 11.41 0.80 -0.75
N PHE A 184 10.18 0.32 -0.80
CA PHE A 184 9.53 -0.26 -1.96
C PHE A 184 8.97 0.84 -2.89
N LYS A 185 9.90 1.62 -3.46
CA LYS A 185 9.58 2.54 -4.56
C LYS A 185 8.85 1.76 -5.65
N SER A 186 7.63 2.20 -5.90
CA SER A 186 6.70 1.57 -6.82
C SER A 186 6.98 1.94 -8.27
#